data_AF-A0A1Z9GVH7-F1
#
_entry.id   AF-A0A1Z9GVH7-F1
#
_cell.length_a   1.000
_cell.length_b   1.000
_cell.length_c   1.000
_cell.angle_alpha   90.00
_cell.angle_beta   90.00
_cell.angle_gamma   90.00
#
_symmetry.space_group_name_H-M   'P 1'
#
loop_
_entity.id
_entity.type
_entity.pdbx_description
1 polymer ?
#
loop_
_entity_poly.entity_id
_entity_poly.type
_entity_poly.pdbx_seq_one_letter_code
_entity_poly.pdbx_strand_id
1 'polypeptide(L)'
;MSKKKGKTKKSGMEKRRQDKRHRKMVKRKKLMNHRSPTQITSPHQLEKLLKTLPNLAFDPMLLDLYLDEEMMKELIEEGLEEPQILSRLLTPEFLKELEGRLEDVEDSAVPQSPKALLAKASRHQLQNSEEIPYLSNPLLFAFFLKTRAKAEGNPMKLADLSNAIREFEERNSEWIAEASENPELLKNELEEDLEAQVEDSGQEQFPEDLMQELEKEYENLPQQRADRMREDLELFLEDFSPSTKFDQWTTSMIDDFFMNWFVEHANPTDEDKQSMRETMLHFLQFMRERKILAEDFSPKSLL
;
A
#
# COMPACT_ATOMS: atom_id res chain seq x y z
N MET A 1 25.46 -61.13 68.36
CA MET A 1 24.52 -60.43 67.45
C MET A 1 24.85 -58.95 67.44
N SER A 2 25.15 -58.34 66.28
CA SER A 2 25.30 -56.88 66.21
C SER A 2 24.77 -56.37 64.86
N LYS A 3 23.74 -55.51 64.93
CA LYS A 3 22.93 -55.02 63.79
C LYS A 3 23.70 -53.98 62.95
N LYS A 4 23.82 -54.22 61.64
CA LYS A 4 24.28 -53.23 60.64
C LYS A 4 23.24 -52.09 60.53
N LYS A 5 23.66 -50.85 60.82
CA LYS A 5 22.89 -49.63 60.50
C LYS A 5 22.84 -49.43 58.98
N GLY A 6 21.65 -49.53 58.39
CA GLY A 6 21.42 -49.28 56.97
C GLY A 6 21.55 -47.80 56.63
N LYS A 7 22.35 -47.47 55.60
CA LYS A 7 22.48 -46.12 55.04
C LYS A 7 21.18 -45.73 54.32
N THR A 8 20.52 -44.67 54.77
CA THR A 8 19.34 -44.08 54.12
C THR A 8 19.71 -43.42 52.78
N LYS A 9 18.99 -43.78 51.71
CA LYS A 9 19.25 -43.41 50.31
C LYS A 9 18.80 -41.98 49.96
N LYS A 10 19.71 -41.22 49.32
CA LYS A 10 19.58 -40.29 48.16
C LYS A 10 18.35 -39.37 47.95
N SER A 11 17.42 -39.20 48.88
CA SER A 11 16.25 -38.29 48.69
C SER A 11 16.64 -36.81 48.47
N GLY A 12 17.66 -36.31 49.17
CA GLY A 12 18.08 -34.92 49.06
C GLY A 12 18.76 -34.54 47.74
N MET A 13 19.39 -35.50 47.04
CA MET A 13 20.04 -35.25 45.74
C MET A 13 19.03 -35.05 44.62
N GLU A 14 17.92 -35.78 44.67
CA GLU A 14 16.88 -35.74 43.65
C GLU A 14 16.06 -34.46 43.77
N LYS A 15 15.71 -34.07 45.01
CA LYS A 15 15.10 -32.76 45.31
C LYS A 15 15.99 -31.59 44.88
N ARG A 16 17.30 -31.64 45.17
CA ARG A 16 18.28 -30.64 44.68
C ARG A 16 18.37 -30.60 43.16
N ARG A 17 18.22 -31.73 42.46
CA ARG A 17 18.20 -31.77 40.99
C ARG A 17 16.93 -31.14 40.42
N GLN A 18 15.77 -31.41 41.00
CA GLN A 18 14.50 -30.82 40.60
C GLN A 18 14.48 -29.30 40.85
N ASP A 19 14.92 -28.86 42.03
CA ASP A 19 15.03 -27.43 42.36
C ASP A 19 15.99 -26.69 41.43
N LYS A 20 17.11 -27.32 41.06
CA LYS A 20 18.07 -26.74 40.11
C LYS A 20 17.48 -26.64 38.69
N ARG A 21 16.69 -27.63 38.26
CA ARG A 21 15.97 -27.58 36.97
C ARG A 21 14.88 -26.51 36.98
N HIS A 22 14.11 -26.42 38.06
CA HIS A 22 13.04 -25.43 38.21
C HIS A 22 13.61 -24.01 38.28
N ARG A 23 14.66 -23.76 39.07
CA ARG A 23 15.35 -22.45 39.10
C ARG A 23 15.95 -22.06 37.74
N LYS A 24 16.49 -23.02 36.97
CA LYS A 24 16.97 -22.77 35.60
C LYS A 24 15.82 -22.42 34.66
N MET A 25 14.69 -23.11 34.77
CA MET A 25 13.48 -22.83 33.98
C MET A 25 12.90 -21.45 34.31
N VAL A 26 12.80 -21.10 35.60
CA VAL A 26 12.32 -19.79 36.05
C VAL A 26 13.27 -18.68 35.62
N LYS A 27 14.59 -18.88 35.71
CA LYS A 27 15.58 -17.93 35.14
C LYS A 27 15.43 -17.78 33.63
N ARG A 28 15.21 -18.88 32.88
CA ARG A 28 14.95 -18.84 31.43
C ARG A 28 13.66 -18.08 31.12
N LYS A 29 12.56 -18.32 31.84
CA LYS A 29 11.30 -17.58 31.67
C LYS A 29 11.46 -16.09 31.96
N LYS A 30 12.18 -15.71 33.04
CA LYS A 30 12.49 -14.31 33.35
C LYS A 30 13.37 -13.65 32.28
N LEU A 31 14.34 -14.38 31.72
CA LEU A 31 15.18 -13.90 30.61
C LEU A 31 14.39 -13.80 29.29
N MET A 32 13.42 -14.66 29.05
CA MET A 32 12.57 -14.60 27.84
C MET A 32 11.59 -13.42 27.90
N ASN A 33 11.05 -13.09 29.08
CA ASN A 33 10.18 -11.92 29.26
C ASN A 33 10.92 -10.57 29.17
N HIS A 34 12.26 -10.57 29.16
CA HIS A 34 13.10 -9.36 29.06
C HIS A 34 13.95 -9.33 27.78
N ARG A 35 13.73 -10.24 26.82
CA ARG A 35 14.40 -10.15 25.53
C ARG A 35 13.71 -9.05 24.73
N SER A 36 14.47 -8.01 24.40
CA SER A 36 14.16 -7.16 23.26
C SER A 36 13.89 -8.06 22.04
N PRO A 37 13.00 -7.65 21.12
CA PRO A 37 12.75 -8.35 19.88
C PRO A 37 14.09 -8.68 19.23
N THR A 38 14.18 -9.90 18.70
CA THR A 38 15.45 -10.43 18.21
C THR A 38 15.79 -9.63 16.97
N GLN A 39 16.67 -8.62 17.10
CA GLN A 39 17.09 -7.81 15.96
C GLN A 39 17.61 -8.76 14.88
N ILE A 40 17.12 -8.59 13.65
CA ILE A 40 17.59 -9.34 12.49
C ILE A 40 19.00 -8.81 12.20
N THR A 41 20.01 -9.64 12.45
CA THR A 41 21.41 -9.22 12.33
C THR A 41 22.11 -9.85 11.13
N SER A 42 21.41 -10.65 10.32
CA SER A 42 21.99 -11.32 9.16
C SER A 42 21.05 -11.43 7.96
N PRO A 43 21.57 -11.38 6.72
CA PRO A 43 20.77 -11.56 5.50
C PRO A 43 20.01 -12.89 5.46
N HIS A 44 20.59 -13.98 5.97
CA HIS A 44 19.94 -15.29 5.99
C HIS A 44 18.73 -15.35 6.96
N GLN A 45 18.77 -14.58 8.05
CA GLN A 45 17.60 -14.44 8.94
C GLN A 45 16.50 -13.63 8.28
N LEU A 46 16.85 -12.60 7.49
CA LEU A 46 15.90 -11.82 6.71
C LEU A 46 15.25 -12.67 5.61
N GLU A 47 16.04 -13.42 4.84
CA GLU A 47 15.54 -14.33 3.80
C GLU A 47 14.55 -15.35 4.39
N LYS A 48 14.91 -15.94 5.55
CA LYS A 48 14.02 -16.88 6.25
C LYS A 48 12.73 -16.20 6.73
N LEU A 49 12.80 -14.94 7.12
CA LEU A 49 11.62 -14.18 7.52
C LEU A 49 10.72 -13.90 6.31
N LEU A 50 11.28 -13.43 5.19
CA LEU A 50 10.53 -13.13 3.97
C LEU A 50 9.83 -14.38 3.41
N LYS A 51 10.42 -15.57 3.55
CA LYS A 51 9.73 -16.84 3.22
C LYS A 51 8.45 -17.10 4.03
N THR A 52 8.26 -16.41 5.15
CA THR A 52 7.05 -16.50 5.97
C THR A 52 6.05 -15.38 5.74
N LEU A 53 6.35 -14.45 4.84
CA LEU A 53 5.50 -13.32 4.47
C LEU A 53 4.08 -13.75 4.01
N PRO A 54 3.90 -14.80 3.18
CA PRO A 54 2.57 -15.31 2.81
C PRO A 54 1.67 -15.66 4.00
N ASN A 55 2.25 -16.08 5.13
CA ASN A 55 1.47 -16.49 6.30
C ASN A 55 0.69 -15.32 6.91
N LEU A 56 1.09 -14.08 6.61
CA LEU A 56 0.45 -12.88 7.12
C LEU A 56 -1.00 -12.74 6.64
N ALA A 57 -1.38 -13.33 5.49
CA ALA A 57 -2.77 -13.38 5.01
C ALA A 57 -3.75 -14.13 5.96
N PHE A 58 -3.21 -14.87 6.93
CA PHE A 58 -3.95 -15.57 7.99
C PHE A 58 -3.79 -14.92 9.37
N ASP A 59 -3.18 -13.74 9.45
CA ASP A 59 -3.17 -12.96 10.67
C ASP A 59 -4.59 -12.58 11.07
N PRO A 60 -4.95 -12.55 12.37
CA PRO A 60 -6.31 -12.23 12.80
C PRO A 60 -6.86 -10.90 12.27
N MET A 61 -6.01 -9.92 11.99
CA MET A 61 -6.40 -8.61 11.45
C MET A 61 -6.64 -8.63 9.92
N LEU A 62 -6.17 -9.67 9.25
CA LEU A 62 -6.24 -9.84 7.79
C LEU A 62 -7.08 -11.06 7.39
N LEU A 63 -7.58 -11.81 8.38
CA LEU A 63 -8.20 -13.12 8.16
C LEU A 63 -9.51 -13.01 7.38
N ASP A 64 -10.25 -11.93 7.56
CA ASP A 64 -11.50 -11.60 6.89
C ASP A 64 -11.31 -10.82 5.58
N LEU A 65 -10.07 -10.40 5.25
CA LEU A 65 -9.77 -9.76 3.99
C LEU A 65 -9.65 -10.81 2.87
N TYR A 66 -10.38 -10.56 1.78
CA TYR A 66 -10.44 -11.37 0.56
C TYR A 66 -10.45 -10.43 -0.66
N LEU A 67 -10.02 -10.95 -1.81
CA LEU A 67 -10.27 -10.31 -3.09
C LEU A 67 -11.75 -10.50 -3.46
N ASP A 68 -12.21 -9.86 -4.54
CA ASP A 68 -13.58 -10.01 -5.02
C ASP A 68 -13.87 -11.46 -5.46
N GLU A 69 -14.76 -12.14 -4.73
CA GLU A 69 -15.13 -13.54 -4.99
C GLU A 69 -16.03 -13.71 -6.23
N GLU A 70 -16.83 -12.70 -6.56
CA GLU A 70 -17.73 -12.74 -7.72
C GLU A 70 -16.90 -12.53 -8.99
N MET A 71 -16.10 -11.46 -9.02
CA MET A 71 -15.19 -11.18 -10.14
C MET A 71 -14.19 -12.31 -10.37
N MET A 72 -13.65 -12.91 -9.31
CA MET A 72 -12.76 -14.07 -9.45
C MET A 72 -13.43 -15.24 -10.18
N LYS A 73 -14.71 -15.54 -9.89
CA LYS A 73 -15.42 -16.64 -10.57
C LYS A 73 -15.63 -16.34 -12.04
N GLU A 74 -16.03 -15.11 -12.35
CA GLU A 74 -16.22 -14.66 -13.73
C GLU A 74 -14.91 -14.79 -14.54
N LEU A 75 -13.79 -14.29 -14.01
CA LEU A 75 -12.48 -14.37 -14.66
C LEU A 75 -11.97 -15.82 -14.83
N ILE A 76 -12.30 -16.71 -13.89
CA ILE A 76 -12.02 -18.16 -14.03
C ILE A 76 -12.88 -18.77 -15.16
N GLU A 77 -14.14 -18.39 -15.29
CA GLU A 77 -15.05 -18.87 -16.34
C GLU A 77 -14.63 -18.37 -17.74
N GLU A 78 -14.05 -17.18 -17.82
CA GLU A 78 -13.44 -16.63 -19.04
C GLU A 78 -12.20 -17.39 -19.50
N GLY A 79 -11.64 -18.25 -18.64
CA GLY A 79 -10.49 -19.11 -18.96
C GLY A 79 -9.15 -18.38 -18.95
N LEU A 80 -9.04 -17.27 -18.21
CA LEU A 80 -7.81 -16.52 -18.04
C LEU A 80 -6.79 -17.30 -17.19
N GLU A 81 -5.51 -16.96 -17.36
CA GLU A 81 -4.45 -17.54 -16.54
C GLU A 81 -4.47 -16.96 -15.12
N GLU A 82 -4.07 -17.74 -14.12
CA GLU A 82 -4.15 -17.30 -12.72
C GLU A 82 -3.38 -16.01 -12.41
N PRO A 83 -2.19 -15.75 -12.99
CA PRO A 83 -1.50 -14.49 -12.78
C PRO A 83 -2.27 -13.28 -13.33
N GLN A 84 -2.97 -13.44 -14.46
CA GLN A 84 -3.83 -12.40 -15.04
C GLN A 84 -5.07 -12.17 -14.17
N ILE A 85 -5.69 -13.26 -13.69
CA ILE A 85 -6.82 -13.16 -12.75
C ILE A 85 -6.38 -12.43 -11.49
N LEU A 86 -5.21 -12.77 -10.93
CA LEU A 86 -4.66 -12.08 -9.77
C LEU A 86 -4.46 -10.59 -10.07
N SER A 87 -3.79 -10.26 -11.17
CA SER A 87 -3.58 -8.90 -11.64
C SER A 87 -4.90 -8.09 -11.61
N ARG A 88 -5.94 -8.59 -12.28
CA ARG A 88 -7.28 -7.95 -12.31
C ARG A 88 -8.01 -7.91 -10.98
N LEU A 89 -7.64 -8.71 -9.99
CA LEU A 89 -8.26 -8.66 -8.67
C LEU A 89 -7.58 -7.66 -7.74
N LEU A 90 -6.38 -7.17 -8.09
CA LEU A 90 -5.65 -6.15 -7.33
C LEU A 90 -6.19 -4.76 -7.63
N THR A 91 -7.44 -4.53 -7.25
CA THR A 91 -8.11 -3.23 -7.40
C THR A 91 -7.51 -2.18 -6.45
N PRO A 92 -7.55 -0.89 -6.81
CA PRO A 92 -7.08 0.19 -5.92
C PRO A 92 -7.76 0.16 -4.56
N GLU A 93 -9.05 -0.19 -4.49
CA GLU A 93 -9.81 -0.32 -3.25
C GLU A 93 -9.26 -1.43 -2.37
N PHE A 94 -8.97 -2.60 -2.95
CA PHE A 94 -8.38 -3.72 -2.21
C PHE A 94 -6.98 -3.37 -1.72
N LEU A 95 -6.15 -2.79 -2.57
CA LEU A 95 -4.76 -2.43 -2.25
C LEU A 95 -4.70 -1.40 -1.12
N LYS A 96 -5.56 -0.37 -1.16
CA LYS A 96 -5.68 0.65 -0.12
C LYS A 96 -6.17 0.07 1.21
N GLU A 97 -7.17 -0.80 1.18
CA GLU A 97 -7.65 -1.50 2.39
C GLU A 97 -6.57 -2.41 2.97
N LEU A 98 -5.85 -3.14 2.12
CA LEU A 98 -4.73 -3.98 2.54
C LEU A 98 -3.62 -3.15 3.19
N GLU A 99 -3.25 -2.01 2.60
CA GLU A 99 -2.24 -1.11 3.15
C GLU A 99 -2.64 -0.60 4.54
N GLY A 100 -3.87 -0.12 4.70
CA GLY A 100 -4.39 0.36 5.99
C GLY A 100 -4.38 -0.75 7.06
N ARG A 101 -4.79 -1.97 6.71
CA ARG A 101 -4.74 -3.09 7.68
C ARG A 101 -3.32 -3.53 7.99
N LEU A 102 -2.39 -3.43 7.04
CA LEU A 102 -0.97 -3.72 7.29
C LEU A 102 -0.35 -2.69 8.25
N GLU A 103 -0.79 -1.43 8.19
CA GLU A 103 -0.43 -0.41 9.17
C GLU A 103 -0.91 -0.78 10.58
N ASP A 104 -2.18 -1.17 10.74
CA ASP A 104 -2.71 -1.64 12.02
C ASP A 104 -1.96 -2.87 12.56
N VAL A 105 -1.57 -3.79 11.68
CA VAL A 105 -0.76 -4.97 11.98
C VAL A 105 0.64 -4.58 12.46
N GLU A 106 1.25 -3.54 11.87
CA GLU A 106 2.54 -2.99 12.27
C GLU A 106 2.45 -2.32 13.64
N ASP A 107 1.48 -1.43 13.83
CA ASP A 107 1.29 -0.64 15.05
C ASP A 107 0.90 -1.48 16.27
N SER A 108 0.11 -2.53 16.05
CA SER A 108 -0.29 -3.45 17.12
C SER A 108 0.82 -4.44 17.51
N ALA A 109 1.85 -4.60 16.67
CA ALA A 109 2.94 -5.52 16.91
C ALA A 109 4.06 -4.89 17.75
N VAL A 110 4.84 -5.73 18.42
CA VAL A 110 6.05 -5.25 19.11
C VAL A 110 7.02 -4.71 18.05
N PRO A 111 7.59 -3.50 18.20
CA PRO A 111 8.52 -2.94 17.24
C PRO A 111 9.66 -3.91 16.92
N GLN A 112 10.06 -4.05 15.65
CA GLN A 112 11.10 -5.01 15.21
C GLN A 112 10.76 -6.50 15.43
N SER A 113 9.51 -6.83 15.75
CA SER A 113 9.07 -8.23 15.71
C SER A 113 8.99 -8.73 14.27
N PRO A 114 9.09 -10.06 14.04
CA PRO A 114 8.88 -10.65 12.73
C PRO A 114 7.61 -10.16 12.03
N LYS A 115 6.51 -10.07 12.77
CA LYS A 115 5.20 -9.60 12.26
C LYS A 115 5.27 -8.13 11.80
N ALA A 116 5.77 -7.24 12.65
CA ALA A 116 5.93 -5.81 12.30
C ALA A 116 6.83 -5.63 11.06
N LEU A 117 7.92 -6.38 10.98
CA LEU A 117 8.85 -6.31 9.86
C LEU A 117 8.27 -6.83 8.55
N LEU A 118 7.46 -7.90 8.61
CA LEU A 118 6.75 -8.42 7.44
C LEU A 118 5.67 -7.46 6.95
N ALA A 119 4.91 -6.86 7.87
CA ALA A 119 3.89 -5.87 7.53
C ALA A 119 4.53 -4.64 6.89
N LYS A 120 5.57 -4.10 7.52
CA LYS A 120 6.35 -2.98 6.98
C LYS A 120 6.95 -3.28 5.60
N ALA A 121 7.53 -4.46 5.42
CA ALA A 121 8.09 -4.87 4.12
C ALA A 121 7.00 -4.93 3.05
N SER A 122 5.83 -5.48 3.38
CA SER A 122 4.70 -5.57 2.46
C SER A 122 4.18 -4.18 2.08
N ARG A 123 3.99 -3.27 3.06
CA ARG A 123 3.61 -1.87 2.80
C ARG A 123 4.58 -1.17 1.87
N HIS A 124 5.89 -1.30 2.14
CA HIS A 124 6.91 -0.71 1.28
C HIS A 124 6.83 -1.25 -0.15
N GLN A 125 6.54 -2.53 -0.35
CA GLN A 125 6.36 -3.08 -1.70
C GLN A 125 5.11 -2.51 -2.39
N LEU A 126 4.00 -2.32 -1.66
CA LEU A 126 2.78 -1.72 -2.21
C LEU A 126 2.98 -0.25 -2.60
N GLN A 127 3.71 0.52 -1.79
CA GLN A 127 3.97 1.95 -2.02
C GLN A 127 4.98 2.24 -3.14
N ASN A 128 5.79 1.25 -3.53
CA ASN A 128 6.80 1.40 -4.58
C ASN A 128 6.50 0.43 -5.73
N SER A 129 5.21 0.28 -6.06
CA SER A 129 4.72 -0.68 -7.08
C SER A 129 5.22 -0.36 -8.48
N GLU A 130 5.49 0.92 -8.78
CA GLU A 130 6.16 1.38 -10.01
C GLU A 130 7.52 0.71 -10.22
N GLU A 131 8.27 0.47 -9.13
CA GLU A 131 9.58 -0.19 -9.18
C GLU A 131 9.49 -1.70 -8.91
N ILE A 132 8.49 -2.12 -8.12
CA ILE A 132 8.32 -3.49 -7.63
C ILE A 132 6.91 -3.95 -7.99
N PRO A 133 6.74 -4.71 -9.09
CA PRO A 133 5.42 -5.12 -9.55
C PRO A 133 4.66 -5.87 -8.46
N TYR A 134 3.35 -5.67 -8.34
CA TYR A 134 2.56 -6.34 -7.30
C TYR A 134 2.66 -7.87 -7.38
N LEU A 135 2.74 -8.43 -8.58
CA LEU A 135 2.93 -9.87 -8.80
C LEU A 135 4.30 -10.39 -8.31
N SER A 136 5.17 -9.53 -7.77
CA SER A 136 6.37 -9.96 -7.05
C SER A 136 6.14 -10.15 -5.55
N ASN A 137 4.99 -9.74 -5.00
CA ASN A 137 4.69 -9.78 -3.57
C ASN A 137 4.03 -11.11 -3.16
N PRO A 138 4.72 -12.00 -2.41
CA PRO A 138 4.19 -13.30 -2.00
C PRO A 138 2.92 -13.22 -1.13
N LEU A 139 2.65 -12.08 -0.49
CA LEU A 139 1.43 -11.87 0.29
C LEU A 139 0.19 -11.82 -0.60
N LEU A 140 0.29 -11.18 -1.76
CA LEU A 140 -0.83 -11.02 -2.69
C LEU A 140 -1.25 -12.37 -3.28
N PHE A 141 -0.29 -13.25 -3.60
CA PHE A 141 -0.58 -14.64 -3.96
C PHE A 141 -1.28 -15.41 -2.83
N ALA A 142 -0.92 -15.15 -1.57
CA ALA A 142 -1.58 -15.80 -0.45
C ALA A 142 -3.06 -15.37 -0.35
N PHE A 143 -3.37 -14.09 -0.55
CA PHE A 143 -4.75 -13.60 -0.62
C PHE A 143 -5.51 -14.15 -1.83
N PHE A 144 -4.86 -14.26 -2.98
CA PHE A 144 -5.40 -14.89 -4.18
C PHE A 144 -5.83 -16.33 -3.92
N LEU A 145 -4.89 -17.18 -3.48
CA LEU A 145 -5.14 -18.59 -3.23
C LEU A 145 -6.19 -18.81 -2.13
N LYS A 146 -6.16 -17.99 -1.09
CA LYS A 146 -7.14 -17.99 0.00
C LYS A 146 -8.54 -17.63 -0.53
N THR A 147 -8.66 -16.62 -1.38
CA THR A 147 -9.93 -16.19 -1.99
C THR A 147 -10.45 -17.24 -2.96
N ARG A 148 -9.59 -17.78 -3.82
CA ARG A 148 -9.94 -18.85 -4.76
C ARG A 148 -10.49 -20.08 -4.08
N ALA A 149 -9.80 -20.55 -3.03
CA ALA A 149 -10.26 -21.68 -2.25
C ALA A 149 -11.66 -21.44 -1.63
N LYS A 150 -11.93 -20.21 -1.18
CA LYS A 150 -13.26 -19.82 -0.67
C LYS A 150 -14.31 -19.78 -1.78
N ALA A 151 -13.99 -19.20 -2.94
CA ALA A 151 -14.87 -19.13 -4.10
C ALA A 151 -15.27 -20.52 -4.63
N GLU A 152 -14.34 -21.49 -4.60
CA GLU A 152 -14.54 -22.89 -4.94
C GLU A 152 -15.26 -23.70 -3.83
N GLY A 153 -15.61 -23.07 -2.71
CA GLY A 153 -16.36 -23.69 -1.60
C GLY A 153 -15.51 -24.50 -0.62
N ASN A 154 -14.18 -24.43 -0.72
CA ASN A 154 -13.22 -25.14 0.14
C ASN A 154 -12.26 -24.16 0.84
N PRO A 155 -12.71 -23.39 1.85
CA PRO A 155 -11.86 -22.38 2.50
C PRO A 155 -10.54 -22.94 3.00
N MET A 156 -9.45 -22.33 2.55
CA MET A 156 -8.08 -22.74 2.86
C MET A 156 -7.71 -22.48 4.32
N LYS A 157 -6.89 -23.34 4.92
CA LYS A 157 -6.22 -23.08 6.21
C LYS A 157 -4.75 -22.76 6.00
N LEU A 158 -4.15 -22.12 7.00
CA LEU A 158 -2.71 -21.79 6.98
C LEU A 158 -1.80 -23.02 6.69
N ALA A 159 -2.21 -24.21 7.12
CA ALA A 159 -1.44 -25.44 6.88
C ALA A 159 -1.39 -25.85 5.40
N ASP A 160 -2.37 -25.41 4.60
CA ASP A 160 -2.51 -25.77 3.20
C ASP A 160 -1.73 -24.80 2.29
N LEU A 161 -1.47 -23.57 2.77
CA LEU A 161 -0.86 -22.48 2.00
C LEU A 161 0.45 -22.86 1.31
N SER A 162 1.35 -23.53 2.02
CA SER A 162 2.66 -23.90 1.45
C SER A 162 2.53 -24.86 0.27
N ASN A 163 1.53 -25.76 0.29
CA ASN A 163 1.29 -26.66 -0.83
C ASN A 163 0.61 -25.91 -1.98
N ALA A 164 -0.36 -25.05 -1.66
CA ALA A 164 -1.08 -24.26 -2.65
C ALA A 164 -0.16 -23.31 -3.44
N ILE A 165 0.80 -22.66 -2.77
CA ILE A 165 1.80 -21.81 -3.44
C ILE A 165 2.64 -22.65 -4.40
N ARG A 166 3.12 -23.82 -3.98
CA ARG A 166 3.88 -24.72 -4.86
C ARG A 166 3.06 -25.18 -6.06
N GLU A 167 1.80 -25.55 -5.85
CA GLU A 167 0.90 -25.97 -6.93
C GLU A 167 0.56 -24.83 -7.89
N PHE A 168 0.50 -23.59 -7.40
CA PHE A 168 0.41 -22.39 -8.23
C PHE A 168 1.67 -22.20 -9.07
N GLU A 169 2.85 -22.23 -8.45
CA GLU A 169 4.13 -22.08 -9.16
C GLU A 169 4.34 -23.16 -10.22
N GLU A 170 3.94 -24.42 -9.93
CA GLU A 170 4.03 -25.53 -10.88
C GLU A 170 3.06 -25.37 -12.07
N ARG A 171 1.83 -24.90 -11.84
CA ARG A 171 0.83 -24.72 -12.92
C ARG A 171 1.11 -23.53 -13.81
N ASN A 172 1.69 -22.46 -13.25
CA ASN A 172 2.00 -21.23 -13.98
C ASN A 172 3.49 -21.12 -14.32
N SER A 173 4.25 -22.23 -14.30
CA SER A 173 5.71 -22.18 -14.46
C SER A 173 6.14 -21.61 -15.81
N GLU A 174 5.36 -21.87 -16.87
CA GLU A 174 5.63 -21.34 -18.21
C GLU A 174 5.43 -19.83 -18.25
N TRP A 175 4.30 -19.34 -17.73
CA TRP A 175 4.02 -17.92 -17.60
C TRP A 175 5.06 -17.20 -16.72
N ILE A 176 5.43 -17.79 -15.57
CA ILE A 176 6.44 -17.20 -14.66
C ILE A 176 7.80 -17.10 -15.37
N ALA A 177 8.16 -18.10 -16.17
CA ALA A 177 9.39 -18.05 -16.95
C ALA A 177 9.35 -16.91 -17.99
N GLU A 178 8.23 -16.77 -18.70
CA GLU A 178 8.02 -15.69 -19.67
C GLU A 178 8.03 -14.31 -19.00
N ALA A 179 7.34 -14.14 -17.87
CA ALA A 179 7.33 -12.91 -17.09
C ALA A 179 8.71 -12.55 -16.51
N SER A 180 9.59 -13.53 -16.28
CA SER A 180 10.97 -13.27 -15.89
C SER A 180 11.83 -12.70 -17.03
N GLU A 181 11.45 -12.98 -18.27
CA GLU A 181 12.10 -12.46 -19.47
C GLU A 181 11.46 -11.15 -19.96
N ASN A 182 10.17 -10.97 -19.69
CA ASN A 182 9.39 -9.77 -20.02
C ASN A 182 8.72 -9.16 -18.76
N PRO A 183 9.37 -8.19 -18.10
CA PRO A 183 8.88 -7.61 -16.85
C PRO A 183 7.57 -6.81 -17.01
N GLU A 184 7.16 -6.45 -18.23
CA GLU A 184 5.86 -5.82 -18.48
C GLU A 184 4.70 -6.74 -18.09
N LEU A 185 4.85 -8.07 -18.21
CA LEU A 185 3.81 -9.04 -17.81
C LEU A 185 3.53 -9.05 -16.30
N LEU A 186 4.41 -8.44 -15.49
CA LEU A 186 4.26 -8.39 -14.04
C LEU A 186 3.45 -7.18 -13.58
N LYS A 187 3.22 -6.20 -14.47
CA LYS A 187 2.44 -5.01 -14.18
C LYS A 187 0.96 -5.37 -14.02
N ASN A 188 0.26 -4.53 -13.26
CA ASN A 188 -1.14 -4.75 -13.00
C ASN A 188 -1.94 -4.33 -14.23
N GLU A 189 -2.65 -5.26 -14.88
CA GLU A 189 -3.47 -4.98 -16.07
C GLU A 189 -4.56 -3.94 -15.76
N LEU A 190 -5.03 -3.84 -14.50
CA LEU A 190 -5.95 -2.79 -14.11
C LEU A 190 -5.29 -1.44 -13.90
N GLU A 191 -4.03 -1.39 -13.42
CA GLU A 191 -3.29 -0.12 -13.44
C GLU A 191 -2.94 0.24 -14.87
N GLU A 192 -2.57 -0.70 -15.74
CA GLU A 192 -2.37 -0.42 -17.15
C GLU A 192 -3.67 -0.07 -17.86
N ASP A 193 -4.82 -0.66 -17.53
CA ASP A 193 -6.11 -0.28 -18.09
C ASP A 193 -6.58 1.04 -17.50
N LEU A 194 -6.22 1.40 -16.26
CA LEU A 194 -6.50 2.71 -15.68
C LEU A 194 -5.53 3.76 -16.20
N GLU A 195 -4.25 3.44 -16.42
CA GLU A 195 -3.21 4.29 -16.99
C GLU A 195 -3.43 4.45 -18.49
N ALA A 196 -3.76 3.38 -19.21
CA ALA A 196 -4.19 3.43 -20.60
C ALA A 196 -5.59 4.01 -20.74
N GLN A 197 -6.49 3.91 -19.75
CA GLN A 197 -7.70 4.75 -19.71
C GLN A 197 -7.38 6.17 -19.24
N VAL A 198 -6.26 6.47 -18.59
CA VAL A 198 -5.82 7.85 -18.30
C VAL A 198 -5.09 8.44 -19.52
N GLU A 199 -4.50 7.60 -20.38
CA GLU A 199 -3.90 7.96 -21.67
C GLU A 199 -4.92 7.94 -22.84
N ASP A 200 -5.97 7.11 -22.78
CA ASP A 200 -7.02 6.92 -23.83
C ASP A 200 -8.42 7.37 -23.40
N SER A 201 -8.69 7.63 -22.12
CA SER A 201 -9.64 8.71 -21.82
C SER A 201 -8.89 9.94 -22.25
N GLY A 202 -9.28 10.48 -23.41
CA GLY A 202 -8.84 11.80 -23.79
C GLY A 202 -9.08 12.70 -22.58
N GLN A 203 -8.01 13.03 -21.86
CA GLN A 203 -7.97 14.27 -21.12
C GLN A 203 -8.38 15.27 -22.19
N GLU A 204 -9.58 15.82 -22.05
CA GLU A 204 -9.84 17.15 -22.56
C GLU A 204 -8.83 18.01 -21.81
N GLN A 205 -7.58 18.02 -22.28
CA GLN A 205 -6.54 18.88 -21.74
C GLN A 205 -7.15 20.26 -21.63
N PHE A 206 -6.85 20.94 -20.53
CA PHE A 206 -7.32 22.29 -20.34
C PHE A 206 -7.12 23.05 -21.66
N PRO A 207 -8.16 23.69 -22.24
CA PRO A 207 -8.13 24.08 -23.64
C PRO A 207 -6.85 24.85 -23.98
N GLU A 208 -6.04 24.31 -24.88
CA GLU A 208 -4.70 24.84 -25.22
C GLU A 208 -4.76 26.33 -25.63
N ASP A 209 -5.83 26.73 -26.31
CA ASP A 209 -6.08 28.13 -26.68
C ASP A 209 -6.18 29.05 -25.44
N LEU A 210 -6.79 28.57 -24.35
CA LEU A 210 -6.88 29.32 -23.09
C LEU A 210 -5.54 29.38 -22.37
N MET A 211 -4.75 28.30 -22.38
CA MET A 211 -3.40 28.30 -21.81
C MET A 211 -2.50 29.30 -22.53
N GLN A 212 -2.53 29.33 -23.86
CA GLN A 212 -1.77 30.29 -24.65
C GLN A 212 -2.20 31.74 -24.43
N GLU A 213 -3.49 31.98 -24.18
CA GLU A 213 -3.97 33.31 -23.81
C GLU A 213 -3.54 33.73 -22.40
N LEU A 214 -3.56 32.80 -21.44
CA LEU A 214 -3.10 33.06 -20.07
C LEU A 214 -1.60 33.33 -20.03
N GLU A 215 -0.82 32.58 -20.82
CA GLU A 215 0.62 32.74 -20.94
C GLU A 215 1.01 34.15 -21.43
N LYS A 216 0.20 34.75 -22.33
CA LYS A 216 0.39 36.15 -22.77
C LYS A 216 0.17 37.15 -21.63
N GLU A 217 -0.66 36.84 -20.65
CA GLU A 217 -0.81 37.70 -19.47
C GLU A 217 0.43 37.62 -18.57
N TYR A 218 1.07 36.45 -18.50
CA TYR A 218 2.31 36.24 -17.76
C TYR A 218 3.53 36.92 -18.38
N GLU A 219 3.56 37.17 -19.69
CA GLU A 219 4.64 37.91 -20.36
C GLU A 219 4.88 39.32 -19.77
N ASN A 220 3.84 39.92 -19.17
CA ASN A 220 3.93 41.24 -18.55
C ASN A 220 4.39 41.22 -17.08
N LEU A 221 4.58 40.03 -16.50
CA LEU A 221 5.01 39.83 -15.13
C LEU A 221 6.54 39.65 -15.04
N PRO A 222 7.16 39.95 -13.88
CA PRO A 222 8.55 39.56 -13.64
C PRO A 222 8.72 38.05 -13.82
N GLN A 223 9.78 37.62 -14.51
CA GLN A 223 10.02 36.21 -14.86
C GLN A 223 9.85 35.26 -13.67
N GLN A 224 10.48 35.57 -12.53
CA GLN A 224 10.40 34.73 -11.33
C GLN A 224 8.96 34.57 -10.81
N ARG A 225 8.12 35.59 -10.98
CA ARG A 225 6.70 35.53 -10.61
C ARG A 225 5.90 34.71 -11.62
N ALA A 226 6.14 34.91 -12.91
CA ALA A 226 5.51 34.11 -13.95
C ALA A 226 5.84 32.62 -13.80
N ASP A 227 7.11 32.28 -13.55
CA ASP A 227 7.56 30.89 -13.35
C ASP A 227 6.84 30.25 -12.16
N ARG A 228 6.78 30.94 -11.01
CA ARG A 228 6.01 30.45 -9.85
C ARG A 228 4.53 30.26 -10.13
N MET A 229 3.91 31.20 -10.86
CA MET A 229 2.49 31.08 -11.22
C MET A 229 2.23 29.93 -12.19
N ARG A 230 3.19 29.57 -13.05
CA ARG A 230 3.08 28.37 -13.90
C ARG A 230 3.16 27.09 -13.07
N GLU A 231 4.15 26.98 -12.19
CA GLU A 231 4.31 25.83 -11.29
C GLU A 231 3.06 25.64 -10.41
N ASP A 232 2.55 26.72 -9.81
CA ASP A 232 1.33 26.69 -9.00
C ASP A 232 0.09 26.25 -9.82
N LEU A 233 0.00 26.70 -11.08
CA LEU A 233 -1.13 26.37 -11.94
C LEU A 233 -1.05 24.95 -12.48
N GLU A 234 0.14 24.47 -12.81
CA GLU A 234 0.43 23.08 -13.20
C GLU A 234 0.00 22.13 -12.09
N LEU A 235 0.38 22.41 -10.84
CA LEU A 235 -0.05 21.65 -9.68
C LEU A 235 -1.58 21.65 -9.52
N PHE A 236 -2.26 22.77 -9.79
CA PHE A 236 -3.71 22.81 -9.76
C PHE A 236 -4.38 22.09 -10.94
N LEU A 237 -3.88 22.20 -12.16
CA LEU A 237 -4.53 21.66 -13.36
C LEU A 237 -4.17 20.20 -13.64
N GLU A 238 -2.93 19.81 -13.34
CA GLU A 238 -2.37 18.49 -13.65
C GLU A 238 -2.46 17.57 -12.43
N ASP A 239 -1.91 17.96 -11.28
CA ASP A 239 -1.87 17.07 -10.10
C ASP A 239 -3.23 16.98 -9.39
N PHE A 240 -3.90 18.12 -9.16
CA PHE A 240 -5.24 18.12 -8.58
C PHE A 240 -6.32 17.72 -9.59
N SER A 241 -6.05 17.89 -10.89
CA SER A 241 -6.91 17.47 -12.00
C SER A 241 -8.39 17.86 -11.85
N PRO A 242 -8.72 19.17 -11.85
CA PRO A 242 -10.09 19.64 -11.81
C PRO A 242 -10.87 19.19 -13.04
N SER A 243 -12.18 19.05 -12.92
CA SER A 243 -13.05 18.70 -14.07
C SER A 243 -12.78 19.64 -15.26
N THR A 244 -12.67 19.10 -16.48
CA THR A 244 -12.43 19.87 -17.71
C THR A 244 -13.66 20.69 -18.13
N LYS A 245 -14.82 20.36 -17.53
CA LYS A 245 -16.10 21.00 -17.78
C LYS A 245 -16.33 22.14 -16.78
N PHE A 246 -16.09 23.36 -17.23
CA PHE A 246 -16.17 24.57 -16.39
C PHE A 246 -17.54 24.80 -15.72
N ASP A 247 -18.63 24.26 -16.26
CA ASP A 247 -19.96 24.31 -15.66
C ASP A 247 -20.10 23.44 -14.39
N GLN A 248 -19.17 22.51 -14.18
CA GLN A 248 -19.10 21.67 -12.99
C GLN A 248 -18.23 22.27 -11.89
N TRP A 249 -17.53 23.38 -12.16
CA TRP A 249 -16.69 24.03 -11.17
C TRP A 249 -17.57 24.65 -10.09
N THR A 250 -17.20 24.43 -8.84
CA THR A 250 -17.87 24.99 -7.67
C THR A 250 -16.85 25.71 -6.80
N THR A 251 -17.29 26.73 -6.06
CA THR A 251 -16.39 27.42 -5.11
C THR A 251 -15.88 26.47 -4.03
N SER A 252 -16.67 25.47 -3.63
CA SER A 252 -16.28 24.44 -2.66
C SER A 252 -15.12 23.59 -3.16
N MET A 253 -15.07 23.27 -4.46
CA MET A 253 -13.97 22.52 -5.04
C MET A 253 -12.64 23.26 -4.93
N ILE A 254 -12.64 24.57 -5.17
CA ILE A 254 -11.44 25.40 -4.98
C ILE A 254 -11.11 25.54 -3.50
N ASP A 255 -12.11 25.63 -2.62
CA ASP A 255 -11.91 25.61 -1.17
C ASP A 255 -11.26 24.31 -0.69
N ASP A 256 -11.72 23.15 -1.21
CA ASP A 256 -11.23 21.82 -0.86
C ASP A 256 -9.80 21.58 -1.38
N PHE A 257 -9.49 22.02 -2.60
CA PHE A 257 -8.12 22.03 -3.11
C PHE A 257 -7.18 22.76 -2.14
N PHE A 258 -7.54 24.00 -1.79
CA PHE A 258 -6.66 24.88 -1.03
C PHE A 258 -6.51 24.47 0.43
N MET A 259 -7.59 24.01 1.06
CA MET A 259 -7.62 23.72 2.50
C MET A 259 -7.20 22.29 2.84
N ASN A 260 -7.49 21.33 1.96
CA ASN A 260 -7.24 19.92 2.22
C ASN A 260 -6.15 19.39 1.30
N TRP A 261 -6.41 19.34 -0.02
CA TRP A 261 -5.52 18.63 -0.95
C TRP A 261 -4.10 19.21 -0.97
N PHE A 262 -3.99 20.54 -1.14
CA PHE A 262 -2.70 21.22 -1.22
C PHE A 262 -1.91 21.08 0.09
N VAL A 263 -2.59 21.12 1.23
CA VAL A 263 -1.96 20.96 2.54
C VAL A 263 -1.45 19.53 2.75
N GLU A 264 -2.25 18.54 2.37
CA GLU A 264 -1.94 17.11 2.55
C GLU A 264 -0.83 16.63 1.61
N HIS A 265 -0.85 17.05 0.34
CA HIS A 265 0.00 16.48 -0.70
C HIS A 265 1.27 17.31 -0.96
N ALA A 266 1.18 18.64 -0.90
CA ALA A 266 2.33 19.52 -1.19
C ALA A 266 3.07 19.98 0.08
N ASN A 267 2.50 19.78 1.27
CA ASN A 267 3.02 20.27 2.56
C ASN A 267 3.60 21.72 2.48
N PRO A 268 2.79 22.69 2.05
CA PRO A 268 3.25 23.99 1.60
C PRO A 268 3.67 24.89 2.76
N THR A 269 4.69 25.71 2.54
CA THR A 269 5.04 26.81 3.44
C THR A 269 4.00 27.94 3.36
N ASP A 270 4.08 28.90 4.29
CA ASP A 270 3.19 30.07 4.25
C ASP A 270 3.43 30.94 3.00
N GLU A 271 4.66 30.96 2.46
CA GLU A 271 4.98 31.63 1.20
C GLU A 271 4.34 30.90 0.01
N ASP A 272 4.36 29.57 0.00
CA ASP A 272 3.74 28.76 -1.07
C ASP A 272 2.22 28.92 -1.06
N LYS A 273 1.60 28.95 0.12
CA LYS A 273 0.16 29.25 0.26
C LYS A 273 -0.19 30.65 -0.26
N GLN A 274 0.69 31.62 -0.05
CA GLN A 274 0.47 32.97 -0.55
C GLN A 274 0.64 33.04 -2.07
N SER A 275 1.64 32.36 -2.62
CA SER A 275 1.88 32.22 -4.07
C SER A 275 0.68 31.56 -4.75
N MET A 276 0.29 30.37 -4.28
CA MET A 276 -0.84 29.63 -4.81
C MET A 276 -2.14 30.46 -4.76
N ARG A 277 -2.35 31.24 -3.70
CA ARG A 277 -3.54 32.10 -3.58
C ARG A 277 -3.53 33.18 -4.65
N GLU A 278 -2.38 33.80 -4.85
CA GLU A 278 -2.20 34.83 -5.88
C GLU A 278 -2.41 34.25 -7.28
N THR A 279 -1.83 33.08 -7.57
CA THR A 279 -2.01 32.34 -8.82
C THR A 279 -3.48 32.03 -9.07
N MET A 280 -4.18 31.44 -8.10
CA MET A 280 -5.59 31.08 -8.23
C MET A 280 -6.49 32.30 -8.39
N LEU A 281 -6.21 33.41 -7.70
CA LEU A 281 -6.97 34.66 -7.89
C LEU A 281 -6.81 35.22 -9.30
N HIS A 282 -5.58 35.24 -9.82
CA HIS A 282 -5.29 35.69 -11.17
C HIS A 282 -6.00 34.82 -12.21
N PHE A 283 -5.87 33.50 -12.06
CA PHE A 283 -6.48 32.53 -12.96
C PHE A 283 -8.02 32.59 -12.95
N LEU A 284 -8.65 32.64 -11.78
CA LEU A 284 -10.12 32.78 -11.70
C LEU A 284 -10.61 34.12 -12.24
N GLN A 285 -9.83 35.20 -12.11
CA GLN A 285 -10.14 36.46 -12.76
C GLN A 285 -10.08 36.33 -14.30
N PHE A 286 -9.00 35.76 -14.83
CA PHE A 286 -8.84 35.46 -16.26
C PHE A 286 -10.04 34.71 -16.83
N MET A 287 -10.52 33.69 -16.10
CA MET A 287 -11.66 32.85 -16.49
C MET A 287 -12.99 33.62 -16.45
N ARG A 288 -13.18 34.52 -15.49
CA ARG A 288 -14.38 35.38 -15.38
C ARG A 288 -14.43 36.42 -16.48
N GLU A 289 -13.31 37.05 -16.83
CA GLU A 289 -13.23 38.04 -17.91
C GLU A 289 -13.64 37.44 -19.26
N ARG A 290 -13.37 36.15 -19.45
CA ARG A 290 -13.77 35.35 -20.63
C ARG A 290 -15.17 34.76 -20.52
N LYS A 291 -15.91 35.05 -19.44
CA LYS A 291 -17.26 34.55 -19.15
C LYS A 291 -17.35 33.02 -19.11
N ILE A 292 -16.24 32.37 -18.77
CA ILE A 292 -16.18 30.92 -18.58
C ILE A 292 -16.74 30.58 -17.19
N LEU A 293 -16.35 31.36 -16.19
CA LEU A 293 -16.92 31.31 -14.84
C LEU A 293 -17.89 32.47 -14.60
N ALA A 294 -18.86 32.26 -13.71
CA ALA A 294 -19.80 33.28 -13.29
C ALA A 294 -19.08 34.43 -12.53
N GLU A 295 -19.57 35.66 -12.65
CA GLU A 295 -18.97 36.84 -12.01
C GLU A 295 -18.90 36.70 -10.48
N ASP A 296 -19.87 36.01 -9.88
CA ASP A 296 -20.00 35.74 -8.45
C ASP A 296 -19.21 34.50 -7.97
N PHE A 297 -18.46 33.84 -8.86
CA PHE A 297 -17.59 32.72 -8.52
C PHE A 297 -16.43 33.19 -7.63
N SER A 298 -16.60 33.06 -6.32
CA SER A 298 -15.67 33.57 -5.29
C SER A 298 -15.45 32.53 -4.18
N PRO A 299 -14.42 31.68 -4.29
CA PRO A 299 -14.02 30.73 -3.24
C PRO A 299 -13.65 31.45 -1.94
N LYS A 300 -14.04 30.87 -0.80
CA LYS A 300 -13.77 31.47 0.53
C LYS A 300 -12.32 31.32 0.95
N SER A 301 -11.63 30.30 0.47
CA SER A 301 -10.21 30.04 0.75
C SER A 301 -9.28 31.12 0.20
N LEU A 302 -9.76 31.88 -0.78
CA LEU A 302 -9.03 32.93 -1.48
C LEU A 302 -9.38 34.35 -0.99
N LEU A 303 -10.34 34.48 -0.07
CA LEU A 303 -10.72 35.74 0.60
C LEU A 303 -9.92 35.96 1.89
#